data_AF-A0A2S8FBW4-F1
#
_entry.id   AF-A0A2S8FBW4-F1
#
_cell.length_a   1.000
_cell.length_b   1.000
_cell.length_c   1.000
_cell.angle_alpha   90.00
_cell.angle_beta   90.00
_cell.angle_gamma   90.00
#
_symmetry.space_group_name_H-M   'P 1'
#
loop_
_entity.id
_entity.type
_entity.pdbx_description
1 polymer ?
#
loop_
_entity_poly.entity_id
_entity_poly.type
_entity_poly.pdbx_seq_one_letter_code
_entity_poly.pdbx_strand_id
1 'polypeptide(L)'
;MKRIALCLVAVVAASSFSIQSAFAVKAFGDAFADRYKLEEPTTDAEKSLAAAVKEAKCTVCHGEKSKKIRNEYGQALAKLLDKSDYGAKRRKDEPEAVQKELFEALDKVAKEKSVSGQTFGEKIAEGKLPAAEGTDSEEEK
;
A
#
# COMPACT_ATOMS: atom_id res chain seq x y z
N MET A 1 26.30 33.12 -52.71
CA MET A 1 27.31 32.96 -51.64
C MET A 1 27.00 34.01 -50.59
N LYS A 2 26.81 33.78 -49.29
CA LYS A 2 27.15 32.70 -48.36
C LYS A 2 26.06 32.66 -47.27
N ARG A 3 25.90 31.48 -46.69
CA ARG A 3 24.96 31.08 -45.63
C ARG A 3 25.20 31.85 -44.32
N ILE A 4 24.28 31.72 -43.36
CA ILE A 4 24.39 31.73 -41.87
C ILE A 4 23.16 32.46 -41.31
N ALA A 5 22.43 32.01 -40.28
CA ALA A 5 22.24 30.70 -39.66
C ALA A 5 21.01 30.84 -38.75
N LEU A 6 20.25 29.76 -38.68
CA LEU A 6 19.11 29.49 -37.82
C LEU A 6 19.49 29.63 -36.32
N CYS A 7 18.80 30.46 -35.55
CA CYS A 7 18.83 30.41 -34.08
C CYS A 7 17.39 30.35 -33.53
N LEU A 8 16.83 29.14 -33.55
CA LEU A 8 15.65 28.78 -32.77
C LEU A 8 16.08 28.67 -31.30
N VAL A 9 15.70 29.66 -30.49
CA VAL A 9 15.73 29.55 -29.04
C VAL A 9 14.44 28.85 -28.61
N ALA A 10 14.48 27.52 -28.55
CA ALA A 10 13.47 26.74 -27.85
C ALA A 10 14.05 26.32 -26.49
N VAL A 11 13.81 27.16 -25.48
CA VAL A 11 14.05 26.80 -24.07
C VAL A 11 13.01 25.75 -23.71
N VAL A 12 13.36 24.48 -23.90
CA VAL A 12 12.62 23.36 -23.31
C VAL A 12 13.04 23.30 -21.85
N ALA A 13 12.27 23.97 -20.99
CA ALA A 13 12.37 23.79 -19.55
C ALA A 13 12.12 22.32 -19.24
N ALA A 14 13.21 21.58 -18.96
CA ALA A 14 13.16 20.23 -18.43
C ALA A 14 12.50 20.28 -17.06
N SER A 15 11.17 20.17 -17.08
CA SER A 15 10.35 20.05 -15.88
C SER A 15 10.60 18.65 -15.34
N SER A 16 11.55 18.50 -14.43
CA SER A 16 11.76 17.29 -13.64
C SER A 16 10.57 17.10 -12.71
N PHE A 17 9.42 16.69 -13.24
CA PHE A 17 8.34 16.15 -12.43
C PHE A 17 8.87 14.88 -11.78
N SER A 18 9.30 14.99 -10.53
CA SER A 18 9.65 13.81 -9.72
C SER A 18 8.35 13.03 -9.49
N ILE A 19 8.14 11.98 -10.29
CA ILE A 19 7.02 11.04 -10.16
C ILE A 19 7.26 10.21 -8.89
N GLN A 20 6.94 10.76 -7.72
CA GLN A 20 7.24 10.12 -6.44
C GLN A 20 6.00 9.59 -5.69
N SER A 21 4.84 9.47 -6.34
CA SER A 21 3.59 9.13 -5.63
C SER A 21 3.21 7.65 -5.62
N ALA A 22 3.62 6.84 -6.61
CA ALA A 22 3.12 5.46 -6.74
C ALA A 22 3.97 4.39 -6.01
N PHE A 23 5.27 4.64 -5.84
CA PHE A 23 6.20 3.59 -5.39
C PHE A 23 6.17 3.33 -3.88
N ALA A 24 5.78 4.32 -3.07
CA ALA A 24 5.71 4.17 -1.62
C ALA A 24 4.53 3.30 -1.16
N VAL A 25 3.40 3.36 -1.88
CA VAL A 25 2.23 2.49 -1.59
C VAL A 25 2.51 1.04 -2.00
N LYS A 26 3.31 0.84 -3.06
CA LYS A 26 3.65 -0.49 -3.57
C LYS A 26 4.33 -1.35 -2.50
N ALA A 27 5.27 -0.81 -1.73
CA ALA A 27 5.98 -1.56 -0.69
C ALA A 27 5.06 -2.14 0.40
N PHE A 28 4.03 -1.40 0.83
CA PHE A 28 3.06 -1.93 1.79
C PHE A 28 2.19 -3.03 1.19
N GLY A 29 1.78 -2.86 -0.08
CA GLY A 29 1.00 -3.87 -0.81
C GLY A 29 1.80 -5.15 -1.07
N ASP A 30 3.05 -5.02 -1.50
CA ASP A 30 3.99 -6.13 -1.71
C ASP A 30 4.23 -6.85 -0.38
N ALA A 31 4.52 -6.11 0.71
CA ALA A 31 4.72 -6.73 2.01
C ALA A 31 3.48 -7.50 2.51
N PHE A 32 2.27 -6.97 2.27
CA PHE A 32 1.04 -7.69 2.56
C PHE A 32 0.92 -8.97 1.70
N ALA A 33 1.18 -8.86 0.40
CA ALA A 33 1.10 -9.99 -0.53
C ALA A 33 2.07 -11.11 -0.15
N ASP A 34 3.32 -10.76 0.18
CA ASP A 34 4.36 -11.69 0.60
C ASP A 34 4.01 -12.33 1.95
N ARG A 35 3.62 -11.51 2.93
CA ARG A 35 3.32 -11.97 4.29
C ARG A 35 2.19 -13.00 4.31
N TYR A 36 1.24 -12.88 3.39
CA TYR A 36 0.07 -13.74 3.28
C TYR A 36 0.05 -14.63 2.02
N LYS A 37 1.20 -14.78 1.35
CA LYS A 37 1.44 -15.69 0.20
C LYS A 37 0.42 -15.57 -0.94
N LEU A 38 0.11 -14.34 -1.35
CA LEU A 38 -0.93 -14.09 -2.36
C LEU A 38 -0.46 -14.41 -3.79
N GLU A 39 0.84 -14.44 -4.05
CA GLU A 39 1.39 -14.77 -5.38
C GLU A 39 1.34 -16.26 -5.66
N GLU A 40 1.67 -17.09 -4.66
CA GLU A 40 1.68 -18.55 -4.76
C GLU A 40 0.86 -19.19 -3.62
N PRO A 41 -0.49 -19.00 -3.62
CA PRO A 41 -1.34 -19.53 -2.55
C PRO A 41 -1.44 -21.05 -2.62
N THR A 42 -1.26 -21.72 -1.48
CA THR A 42 -1.23 -23.19 -1.35
C THR A 42 -2.47 -23.76 -0.71
N THR A 43 -3.18 -22.98 0.11
CA THR A 43 -4.43 -23.37 0.77
C THR A 43 -5.64 -22.69 0.14
N ASP A 44 -6.85 -23.22 0.35
CA ASP A 44 -8.07 -22.60 -0.19
C ASP A 44 -8.36 -21.24 0.45
N ALA A 45 -8.00 -21.05 1.72
CA ALA A 45 -8.07 -19.76 2.39
C ALA A 45 -7.10 -18.74 1.76
N GLU A 46 -5.85 -19.12 1.50
CA GLU A 46 -4.87 -18.27 0.80
C GLU A 46 -5.35 -17.90 -0.62
N LYS A 47 -5.94 -18.85 -1.36
CA LYS A 47 -6.53 -18.59 -2.70
C LYS A 47 -7.71 -17.62 -2.63
N SER A 48 -8.61 -17.82 -1.66
CA SER A 48 -9.75 -16.93 -1.41
C SER A 48 -9.28 -15.52 -1.08
N LEU A 49 -8.28 -15.41 -0.18
CA LEU A 49 -7.68 -14.13 0.17
C LEU A 49 -7.05 -13.45 -1.05
N ALA A 50 -6.27 -14.19 -1.84
CA ALA A 50 -5.63 -13.65 -3.04
C ALA A 50 -6.67 -13.12 -4.04
N ALA A 51 -7.78 -13.83 -4.24
CA ALA A 51 -8.90 -13.38 -5.07
C ALA A 51 -9.55 -12.11 -4.50
N ALA A 52 -9.88 -12.08 -3.22
CA ALA A 52 -10.50 -10.94 -2.56
C ALA A 52 -9.60 -9.70 -2.58
N VAL A 53 -8.29 -9.86 -2.36
CA VAL A 53 -7.30 -8.78 -2.41
C VAL A 53 -7.13 -8.25 -3.84
N LYS A 54 -7.15 -9.13 -4.85
CA LYS A 54 -7.08 -8.73 -6.26
C LYS A 54 -8.28 -7.89 -6.69
N GLU A 55 -9.45 -8.17 -6.13
CA GLU A 55 -10.67 -7.39 -6.33
C GLU A 55 -10.61 -6.05 -5.59
N ALA A 56 -10.27 -6.09 -4.31
CA ALA A 56 -10.18 -4.92 -3.43
C ALA A 56 -9.09 -3.92 -3.83
N LYS A 57 -7.91 -4.41 -4.24
CA LYS A 57 -6.75 -3.59 -4.61
C LYS A 57 -6.35 -2.63 -3.49
N CYS A 58 -6.65 -1.33 -3.65
CA CYS A 58 -6.34 -0.32 -2.64
C CYS A 58 -7.30 -0.39 -1.44
N THR A 59 -8.50 -0.95 -1.61
CA THR A 59 -9.53 -0.99 -0.55
C THR A 59 -9.23 -2.01 0.55
N VAL A 60 -8.14 -2.77 0.41
CA VAL A 60 -7.59 -3.58 1.51
C VAL A 60 -7.25 -2.70 2.72
N CYS A 61 -6.71 -1.50 2.50
CA CYS A 61 -6.33 -0.56 3.56
C CYS A 61 -6.99 0.82 3.44
N HIS A 62 -7.44 1.19 2.24
CA HIS A 62 -8.09 2.48 1.99
C HIS A 62 -9.60 2.36 1.96
N GLY A 63 -10.27 3.50 2.12
CA GLY A 63 -11.71 3.54 1.93
C GLY A 63 -12.12 3.38 0.47
N GLU A 64 -13.36 2.96 0.26
CA GLU A 64 -13.93 2.75 -1.09
C GLU A 64 -14.09 4.07 -1.84
N LYS A 65 -14.44 5.13 -1.10
CA LYS A 65 -14.74 6.45 -1.69
C LYS A 65 -13.48 7.25 -2.01
N SER A 66 -12.40 7.06 -1.26
CA SER A 66 -11.19 7.88 -1.39
C SER A 66 -9.95 7.16 -0.86
N LYS A 67 -8.87 7.19 -1.64
CA LYS A 67 -7.55 6.68 -1.21
C LYS A 67 -6.90 7.54 -0.12
N LYS A 68 -7.44 8.72 0.18
CA LYS A 68 -6.99 9.55 1.30
C LYS A 68 -7.56 9.07 2.62
N ILE A 69 -8.70 8.40 2.55
CA ILE A 69 -9.39 7.79 3.67
C ILE A 69 -8.81 6.39 3.89
N ARG A 70 -8.66 5.99 5.15
CA ARG A 70 -8.25 4.65 5.52
C ARG A 70 -9.45 3.92 6.11
N ASN A 71 -9.62 2.65 5.74
CA ASN A 71 -10.55 1.78 6.44
C ASN A 71 -9.99 1.43 7.83
N GLU A 72 -10.73 0.68 8.65
CA GLU A 72 -10.29 0.32 10.01
C GLU A 72 -8.91 -0.36 10.04
N TYR A 73 -8.60 -1.19 9.04
CA TYR A 73 -7.33 -1.92 8.96
C TYR A 73 -6.17 -0.99 8.59
N GLY A 74 -6.38 -0.11 7.61
CA GLY A 74 -5.40 0.92 7.26
C GLY A 74 -5.16 1.91 8.40
N GLN A 75 -6.20 2.24 9.18
CA GLN A 75 -6.05 3.08 10.38
C GLN A 75 -5.21 2.38 11.45
N ALA A 76 -5.43 1.08 11.69
CA ALA A 76 -4.60 0.30 12.60
C ALA A 76 -3.12 0.28 12.16
N LEU A 77 -2.86 0.07 10.88
CA LEU A 77 -1.50 0.15 10.32
C LEU A 77 -0.88 1.54 10.47
N ALA A 78 -1.66 2.61 10.24
CA ALA A 78 -1.18 3.99 10.35
C ALA A 78 -0.80 4.41 11.78
N LYS A 79 -1.23 3.67 12.81
CA LYS A 79 -0.77 3.88 14.19
C LYS A 79 0.66 3.35 14.42
N LEU A 80 1.10 2.40 13.60
CA LEU A 80 2.40 1.73 13.75
C LEU A 80 3.41 2.17 12.70
N LEU A 81 2.94 2.62 11.53
CA LEU A 81 3.76 2.91 10.36
C LEU A 81 3.48 4.33 9.86
N ASP A 82 4.53 5.14 9.78
CA ASP A 82 4.48 6.41 9.05
C ASP A 82 5.03 6.24 7.63
N LYS A 83 4.30 6.68 6.62
CA LYS A 83 4.73 6.57 5.22
C LYS A 83 6.05 7.31 4.95
N SER A 84 6.33 8.38 5.69
CA SER A 84 7.55 9.19 5.55
C SER A 84 8.81 8.39 5.91
N ASP A 85 8.70 7.41 6.82
CA ASP A 85 9.80 6.53 7.22
C ASP A 85 10.18 5.53 6.12
N TYR A 86 9.31 5.33 5.14
CA TYR A 86 9.50 4.37 4.05
C TYR A 86 9.74 5.05 2.71
N GLY A 87 10.53 6.12 2.68
CA GLY A 87 10.92 6.81 1.45
C GLY A 87 11.70 5.93 0.46
N ALA A 88 11.74 6.32 -0.82
CA ALA A 88 12.37 5.52 -1.88
C ALA A 88 13.85 5.18 -1.62
N LYS A 89 14.60 6.10 -1.02
CA LYS A 89 15.99 5.89 -0.62
C LYS A 89 16.12 4.77 0.41
N ARG A 90 15.38 4.84 1.52
CA ARG A 90 15.45 3.84 2.58
C ARG A 90 15.06 2.45 2.09
N ARG A 91 14.01 2.34 1.28
CA ARG A 91 13.62 1.05 0.69
C ARG A 91 14.70 0.45 -0.23
N LYS A 92 15.52 1.28 -0.86
CA LYS A 92 16.63 0.84 -1.70
C LYS A 92 17.86 0.46 -0.85
N ASP A 93 18.18 1.26 0.15
CA ASP A 93 19.39 1.11 0.94
C ASP A 93 19.23 0.04 2.05
N GLU A 94 18.00 -0.15 2.54
CA GLU A 94 17.65 -1.02 3.67
C GLU A 94 16.43 -1.92 3.37
N PRO A 95 16.40 -2.66 2.25
CA PRO A 95 15.20 -3.40 1.82
C PRO A 95 14.74 -4.44 2.85
N GLU A 96 15.67 -5.18 3.44
CA GLU A 96 15.38 -6.22 4.43
C GLU A 96 14.84 -5.64 5.74
N ALA A 97 15.41 -4.53 6.21
CA ALA A 97 14.96 -3.86 7.42
C ALA A 97 13.54 -3.30 7.23
N VAL A 98 13.29 -2.66 6.08
CA VAL A 98 11.95 -2.18 5.72
C VAL A 98 10.96 -3.34 5.67
N GLN A 99 11.28 -4.45 4.98
CA GLN A 99 10.39 -5.60 4.92
C GLN A 99 10.07 -6.16 6.30
N LYS A 100 11.08 -6.29 7.16
CA LYS A 100 10.92 -6.76 8.54
C LYS A 100 9.99 -5.86 9.35
N GLU A 101 10.19 -4.53 9.30
CA GLU A 101 9.32 -3.58 10.01
C GLU A 101 7.87 -3.66 9.53
N LEU A 102 7.65 -3.77 8.22
CA LEU A 102 6.32 -3.93 7.64
C LEU A 102 5.68 -5.25 8.10
N PHE A 103 6.43 -6.36 8.12
CA PHE A 103 5.93 -7.65 8.59
C PHE A 103 5.58 -7.62 10.08
N GLU A 104 6.43 -7.00 10.91
CA GLU A 104 6.16 -6.85 12.33
C GLU A 104 4.90 -6.01 12.60
N ALA A 105 4.67 -4.96 11.82
CA ALA A 105 3.46 -4.16 11.92
C ALA A 105 2.22 -4.94 11.45
N LEU A 106 2.31 -5.69 10.36
CA LEU A 106 1.24 -6.58 9.89
C LEU A 106 0.89 -7.63 10.97
N ASP A 107 1.89 -8.24 11.61
CA ASP A 107 1.70 -9.23 12.68
C ASP A 107 1.10 -8.62 13.96
N LYS A 108 1.45 -7.37 14.28
CA LYS A 108 0.85 -6.64 15.40
C LYS A 108 -0.61 -6.32 15.12
N VAL A 109 -0.91 -5.74 13.95
CA VAL A 109 -2.28 -5.41 13.56
C VAL A 109 -3.13 -6.67 13.40
N ALA A 110 -2.57 -7.79 12.93
CA ALA A 110 -3.29 -9.05 12.84
C ALA A 110 -3.92 -9.50 14.19
N LYS A 111 -3.40 -9.04 15.32
CA LYS A 111 -3.93 -9.36 16.67
C LYS A 111 -5.00 -8.38 17.14
N GLU A 112 -5.17 -7.25 16.47
CA GLU A 112 -6.22 -6.27 16.80
C GLU A 112 -7.58 -6.76 16.32
N LYS A 113 -8.63 -6.43 17.08
CA LYS A 113 -10.01 -6.71 16.73
C LYS A 113 -10.51 -5.72 15.68
N SER A 114 -11.15 -6.26 14.65
CA SER A 114 -11.99 -5.49 13.73
C SER A 114 -13.35 -5.18 14.38
N VAL A 115 -14.12 -4.28 13.77
CA VAL A 115 -15.50 -3.98 14.18
C VAL A 115 -16.42 -5.20 14.15
N SER A 116 -16.08 -6.26 13.39
CA SER A 116 -16.85 -7.50 13.36
C SER A 116 -16.64 -8.38 14.61
N GLY A 117 -15.74 -7.99 15.51
CA GLY A 117 -15.42 -8.70 16.75
C GLY A 117 -14.32 -9.77 16.60
N GLN A 118 -14.05 -10.22 15.37
CA GLN A 118 -12.89 -11.06 15.02
C GLN A 118 -11.64 -10.21 14.89
N THR A 119 -10.47 -10.78 15.17
CA THR A 119 -9.19 -10.16 14.85
C THR A 119 -8.98 -10.07 13.34
N PHE A 120 -8.18 -9.09 12.91
CA PHE A 120 -7.81 -8.97 11.50
C PHE A 120 -7.12 -10.25 10.98
N GLY A 121 -6.27 -10.86 11.81
CA GLY A 121 -5.58 -12.10 11.49
C GLY A 121 -6.51 -13.30 11.33
N GLU A 122 -7.55 -13.42 12.17
CA GLU A 122 -8.57 -14.47 12.00
C GLU A 122 -9.31 -14.33 10.67
N LYS A 123 -9.73 -13.11 10.30
CA LYS A 123 -10.39 -12.87 9.01
C LYS A 123 -9.48 -13.21 7.83
N ILE A 124 -8.21 -12.80 7.90
CA ILE A 124 -7.22 -13.09 6.85
C ILE A 124 -6.99 -14.61 6.75
N ALA A 125 -6.87 -15.31 7.88
CA ALA A 125 -6.70 -16.77 7.92
C ALA A 125 -7.93 -17.52 7.38
N GLU A 126 -9.12 -16.94 7.46
CA GLU A 126 -10.35 -17.43 6.83
C GLU A 126 -10.46 -17.11 5.34
N GLY A 127 -9.47 -16.42 4.75
CA GLY A 127 -9.48 -16.05 3.34
C GLY A 127 -10.31 -14.78 3.04
N LYS A 128 -10.57 -13.94 4.04
CA LYS A 128 -11.38 -12.72 3.94
C LYS A 128 -10.51 -11.46 4.06
N LEU A 129 -11.02 -10.34 3.58
CA LEU A 129 -10.38 -9.04 3.78
C LEU A 129 -10.38 -8.64 5.26
N PRO A 130 -9.32 -7.96 5.74
CA PRO A 130 -9.20 -7.59 7.15
C PRO A 130 -10.25 -6.56 7.58
N ALA A 131 -10.47 -5.51 6.79
CA ALA A 131 -11.52 -4.54 7.08
C ALA A 131 -12.93 -5.11 6.80
N ALA A 132 -13.93 -4.70 7.57
CA ALA A 132 -15.33 -4.86 7.20
C ALA A 132 -15.76 -3.74 6.24
N GLU A 133 -16.80 -4.01 5.45
CA GLU A 133 -17.40 -3.00 4.55
C GLU A 133 -17.90 -1.78 5.36
N GLY A 134 -17.77 -0.59 4.78
CA GLY A 134 -18.28 0.65 5.39
C GLY A 134 -17.51 1.15 6.62
N THR A 135 -16.28 0.65 6.85
CA THR A 135 -15.42 1.05 7.99
C THR A 135 -14.43 2.19 7.66
N ASP A 136 -14.72 2.91 6.58
CA ASP A 136 -13.98 4.09 6.15
C ASP A 136 -13.97 5.15 7.27
N SER A 137 -12.79 5.69 7.62
CA SER A 137 -12.74 6.84 8.52
C SER A 137 -13.52 8.01 7.91
N GLU A 138 -14.20 8.81 8.75
CA GLU A 138 -14.78 10.06 8.26
C GLU A 138 -13.68 10.92 7.61
N GLU A 139 -13.95 11.44 6.40
CA GLU A 139 -13.02 12.35 5.74
C GLU A 139 -12.99 13.63 6.57
N GLU A 140 -11.88 13.89 7.26
CA GLU A 140 -11.68 15.15 7.96
C GLU A 140 -11.72 16.26 6.89
N LYS A 141 -12.78 17.09 6.94
CA LYS A 141 -13.09 18.13 5.97
C LYS A 141 -12.10 19.29 6.01
#